data_AF-A0A197JRT3-F1
#
_entry.id   AF-A0A197JRT3-F1
#
_cell.length_a   1.000
_cell.length_b   1.000
_cell.length_c   1.000
_cell.angle_alpha   90.00
_cell.angle_beta   90.00
_cell.angle_gamma   90.00
#
_symmetry.space_group_name_H-M   'P 1'
#
loop_
_entity.id
_entity.type
_entity.pdbx_description
1 polymer ?
#
loop_
_entity_poly.entity_id
_entity_poly.type
_entity_poly.pdbx_seq_one_letter_code
_entity_poly.pdbx_strand_id
1 'polypeptide(L)'
;CLLLPPPGKLIGDTEQDGHVQCTDGTPELLPPQFFVTKNFQVTNDYVQAWGFMNGTSVGLLPNDGGGQYDIHKDSGDNVAPGYAVFVELLEPDIGRWCIRFCYEIGQQCNMGKSTFGC
;
A
#
# COMPACT_ATOMS: atom_id res chain seq x y z
N CYS A 1 -8.07 3.12 -2.36
CA CYS A 1 -8.04 1.72 -1.90
C CYS A 1 -6.63 1.38 -1.46
N LEU A 2 -6.46 0.30 -0.73
CA LEU A 2 -5.17 -0.30 -0.38
C LEU A 2 -5.23 -1.81 -0.68
N LEU A 3 -4.07 -2.41 -0.95
CA LEU A 3 -3.88 -3.85 -1.09
C LEU A 3 -3.54 -4.42 0.29
N LEU A 4 -4.33 -5.38 0.76
CA LEU A 4 -4.12 -5.98 2.07
C LEU A 4 -3.85 -7.48 1.93
N PRO A 5 -3.03 -8.07 2.83
CA PRO A 5 -2.90 -9.51 2.90
C PRO A 5 -4.20 -10.13 3.45
N PRO A 6 -4.50 -11.40 3.14
CA PRO A 6 -5.51 -12.14 3.86
C PRO A 6 -5.31 -12.03 5.38
N PRO A 7 -6.38 -11.90 6.19
CA PRO A 7 -6.24 -11.70 7.63
C PRO A 7 -5.36 -12.75 8.31
N GLY A 8 -4.42 -12.31 9.14
CA GLY A 8 -3.49 -13.18 9.87
C GLY A 8 -2.32 -13.73 9.05
N LYS A 9 -2.09 -13.22 7.84
CA LYS A 9 -0.91 -13.51 7.03
C LYS A 9 0.13 -12.39 7.13
N LEU A 10 1.39 -12.76 6.88
CA LEU A 10 2.47 -11.80 6.75
C LEU A 10 2.38 -11.14 5.37
N ILE A 11 2.57 -9.83 5.31
CA ILE A 11 2.48 -9.04 4.08
C ILE A 11 3.54 -9.52 3.07
N GLY A 12 4.78 -9.74 3.55
CA GLY A 12 5.89 -10.24 2.71
C GLY A 12 5.64 -11.62 2.08
N ASP A 13 4.78 -12.46 2.68
CA ASP A 13 4.43 -13.78 2.15
C ASP A 13 3.30 -13.71 1.11
N THR A 14 2.58 -12.59 1.03
CA THR A 14 1.37 -12.43 0.21
C THR A 14 1.47 -11.25 -0.76
N GLU A 15 2.68 -10.76 -1.07
CA GLU A 15 2.90 -9.64 -2.02
C GLU A 15 2.38 -9.91 -3.46
N GLN A 16 1.84 -11.10 -3.74
CA GLN A 16 1.21 -11.50 -5.01
C GLN A 16 -0.27 -11.91 -4.87
N ASP A 17 -0.82 -11.86 -3.65
CA ASP A 17 -2.18 -12.28 -3.30
C ASP A 17 -2.87 -11.21 -2.45
N GLY A 18 -2.52 -9.94 -2.70
CA GLY A 18 -3.14 -8.80 -2.04
C GLY A 18 -4.58 -8.63 -2.52
N HIS A 19 -5.51 -8.43 -1.61
CA HIS A 19 -6.90 -8.09 -1.96
C HIS A 19 -7.17 -6.61 -1.74
N VAL A 20 -7.98 -6.02 -2.61
CA VAL A 20 -8.25 -4.59 -2.61
C VAL A 20 -9.35 -4.26 -1.60
N GLN A 21 -9.04 -3.40 -0.63
CA GLN A 21 -10.04 -2.79 0.26
C GLN A 21 -10.09 -1.27 0.08
N CYS A 22 -11.31 -0.72 0.01
CA CYS A 22 -11.58 0.67 -0.33
C CYS A 22 -12.45 1.33 0.74
N THR A 23 -12.22 2.62 0.98
CA THR A 23 -12.97 3.40 1.98
C THR A 23 -14.44 3.62 1.63
N ASP A 24 -14.80 3.44 0.35
CA ASP A 24 -16.17 3.53 -0.16
C ASP A 24 -16.89 2.16 -0.15
N GLY A 25 -16.19 1.08 0.23
CA GLY A 25 -16.77 -0.26 0.31
C GLY A 25 -16.70 -1.09 -0.95
N THR A 26 -16.14 -0.60 -2.06
CA THR A 26 -16.14 -1.34 -3.34
C THR A 26 -14.71 -1.54 -3.86
N PRO A 27 -14.20 -2.79 -3.97
CA PRO A 27 -14.93 -4.07 -3.88
C PRO A 27 -15.17 -4.57 -2.44
N GLU A 28 -14.37 -4.13 -1.47
CA GLU A 28 -14.53 -4.45 -0.06
C GLU A 28 -14.27 -3.20 0.80
N LEU A 29 -14.88 -3.12 1.99
CA LEU A 29 -14.73 -1.98 2.89
C LEU A 29 -13.42 -2.02 3.67
N LEU A 30 -12.57 -1.01 3.43
CA LEU A 30 -11.49 -0.65 4.33
C LEU A 30 -12.07 0.13 5.52
N PRO A 31 -12.01 -0.38 6.75
CA PRO A 31 -12.66 0.26 7.88
C PRO A 31 -12.11 1.67 8.15
N PRO A 32 -12.96 2.68 8.46
CA PRO A 32 -12.48 4.05 8.70
C PRO A 32 -11.42 4.17 9.79
N GLN A 33 -11.49 3.31 10.81
CA GLN A 33 -10.53 3.23 11.91
C GLN A 33 -9.15 2.70 11.50
N PHE A 34 -9.01 2.18 10.27
CA PHE A 34 -7.71 1.78 9.74
C PHE A 34 -6.76 2.96 9.71
N PHE A 35 -7.21 4.15 9.27
CA PHE A 35 -6.35 5.32 9.18
C PHE A 35 -6.32 6.10 10.50
N VAL A 36 -5.18 6.07 11.19
CA VAL A 36 -4.94 6.92 12.38
C VAL A 36 -4.55 8.32 11.93
N THR A 37 -3.64 8.42 10.96
CA THR A 37 -3.29 9.70 10.31
C THR A 37 -3.24 9.54 8.80
N LYS A 38 -3.52 10.63 8.10
CA LYS A 38 -3.50 10.71 6.64
C LYS A 38 -2.83 12.02 6.21
N ASN A 39 -1.70 11.89 5.55
CA ASN A 39 -1.03 12.95 4.82
C ASN A 39 -1.18 12.66 3.33
N PHE A 40 -1.17 13.73 2.54
CA PHE A 40 -1.32 13.65 1.11
C PHE A 40 -0.43 14.69 0.43
N GLN A 41 0.24 14.29 -0.64
CA GLN A 41 1.09 15.16 -1.44
C GLN A 41 0.91 14.85 -2.92
N VAL A 42 0.88 15.92 -3.71
CA VAL A 42 0.95 15.86 -5.17
C VAL A 42 2.18 16.64 -5.60
N THR A 43 2.98 16.05 -6.47
CA THR A 43 4.12 16.68 -7.12
C THR A 43 3.95 16.56 -8.64
N ASN A 44 4.92 17.08 -9.40
CA ASN A 44 4.95 16.86 -10.86
C ASN A 44 5.30 15.41 -11.24
N ASP A 45 5.81 14.63 -10.28
CA ASP A 45 6.37 13.30 -10.53
C ASP A 45 5.50 12.17 -9.94
N TYR A 46 4.80 12.45 -8.84
CA TYR A 46 4.00 11.46 -8.13
C TYR A 46 2.85 12.06 -7.31
N VAL A 47 1.91 11.19 -6.96
CA VAL A 47 0.92 11.40 -5.91
C VAL A 47 1.17 10.39 -4.80
N GLN A 48 1.17 10.85 -3.55
CA GLN A 48 1.42 10.00 -2.40
C GLN A 48 0.43 10.28 -1.27
N ALA A 49 -0.04 9.21 -0.63
CA ALA A 49 -0.74 9.26 0.64
C ALA A 49 0.00 8.37 1.66
N TRP A 50 0.11 8.84 2.91
CA TRP A 50 0.82 8.10 3.95
C TRP A 50 0.39 8.51 5.35
N GLY A 51 0.75 7.70 6.34
CA GLY A 51 0.57 8.05 7.73
C GLY A 51 0.69 6.84 8.64
N PHE A 52 -0.03 6.91 9.75
CA PHE A 52 -0.15 5.83 10.70
C PHE A 52 -1.48 5.09 10.52
N MET A 53 -1.44 3.78 10.73
CA MET A 53 -2.57 2.87 10.61
C MET A 53 -2.80 2.06 11.88
N ASN A 54 -4.03 1.58 12.05
CA ASN A 54 -4.39 0.50 12.94
C ASN A 54 -4.75 -0.75 12.12
N GLY A 55 -3.72 -1.56 11.85
CA GLY A 55 -3.84 -2.78 11.06
C GLY A 55 -4.68 -3.90 11.69
N THR A 56 -4.95 -3.85 13.00
CA THR A 56 -5.76 -4.89 13.68
C THR A 56 -7.18 -4.97 13.14
N SER A 57 -7.72 -3.85 12.66
CA SER A 57 -9.06 -3.76 12.08
C SER A 57 -9.27 -4.58 10.81
N VAL A 58 -8.18 -4.95 10.14
CA VAL A 58 -8.16 -5.77 8.91
C VAL A 58 -7.30 -7.02 9.06
N GLY A 59 -6.92 -7.37 10.30
CA GLY A 59 -6.18 -8.60 10.59
C GLY A 59 -4.68 -8.56 10.27
N LEU A 60 -4.06 -7.38 10.15
CA LEU A 60 -2.60 -7.29 10.09
C LEU A 60 -1.99 -7.73 11.42
N LEU A 61 -0.92 -8.51 11.34
CA LEU A 61 -0.19 -8.99 12.50
C LEU A 61 0.65 -7.85 13.10
N PRO A 62 0.47 -7.46 14.38
CA PRO A 62 1.18 -6.32 14.97
C PRO A 62 2.70 -6.45 15.06
N ASN A 63 3.25 -7.63 14.79
CA ASN A 63 4.67 -7.94 14.80
C ASN A 63 5.22 -8.24 13.40
N ASP A 64 4.41 -8.04 12.36
CA ASP A 64 4.85 -8.14 10.98
C ASP A 64 5.69 -6.90 10.63
N GLY A 65 6.93 -7.13 10.20
CA GLY A 65 7.85 -6.08 9.76
C GLY A 65 7.42 -5.43 8.44
N GLY A 66 6.40 -5.97 7.79
CA GLY A 66 5.76 -5.37 6.64
C GLY A 66 6.16 -5.98 5.30
N GLY A 67 5.75 -5.30 4.24
CA GLY A 67 6.05 -5.68 2.86
C GLY A 67 5.61 -4.62 1.87
N GLN A 68 5.87 -4.91 0.60
CA GLN A 68 5.60 -4.03 -0.52
C GLN A 68 4.63 -4.70 -1.49
N TYR A 69 3.51 -4.01 -1.78
CA TYR A 69 2.71 -4.31 -2.97
C TYR A 69 3.15 -3.37 -4.08
N ASP A 70 3.51 -3.94 -5.23
CA ASP A 70 3.93 -3.19 -6.40
C ASP A 70 3.52 -3.91 -7.69
N ILE A 71 3.63 -3.19 -8.81
CA ILE A 71 3.23 -3.69 -10.13
C ILE A 71 4.09 -4.86 -10.65
N HIS A 72 5.30 -5.06 -10.12
CA HIS A 72 6.21 -6.11 -10.58
C HIS A 72 5.84 -7.47 -10.00
N LYS A 73 5.42 -7.49 -8.72
CA LYS A 73 4.97 -8.72 -8.06
C LYS A 73 3.49 -9.00 -8.25
N ASP A 74 2.65 -7.99 -8.45
CA ASP A 74 1.19 -8.12 -8.46
C ASP A 74 0.57 -8.15 -9.89
N SER A 75 1.29 -8.77 -10.83
CA SER A 75 0.82 -9.10 -12.20
C SER A 75 0.65 -7.95 -13.21
N GLY A 76 1.30 -6.79 -13.05
CA GLY A 76 1.50 -5.81 -14.13
C GLY A 76 0.28 -5.03 -14.64
N ASP A 77 -0.94 -5.46 -14.33
CA ASP A 77 -2.19 -4.89 -14.87
C ASP A 77 -2.92 -3.93 -13.91
N ASN A 78 -2.44 -3.77 -12.67
CA ASN A 78 -3.10 -2.99 -11.61
C ASN A 78 -2.62 -1.53 -11.50
N VAL A 79 -2.42 -0.84 -12.62
CA VAL A 79 -2.01 0.58 -12.59
C VAL A 79 -3.21 1.49 -12.74
N ALA A 80 -3.35 2.46 -11.83
CA ALA A 80 -4.38 3.49 -11.93
C ALA A 80 -4.23 4.27 -13.25
N PRO A 81 -5.34 4.60 -13.95
CA PRO A 81 -5.27 5.35 -15.21
C PRO A 81 -4.44 6.64 -15.08
N GLY A 82 -3.48 6.83 -15.98
CA GLY A 82 -2.60 8.01 -15.99
C GLY A 82 -1.33 7.90 -15.16
N TYR A 83 -1.08 6.74 -14.54
CA TYR A 83 0.17 6.44 -13.84
C TYR A 83 0.89 5.28 -14.53
N ALA A 84 2.20 5.24 -14.42
CA ALA A 84 3.00 4.16 -14.98
C ALA A 84 3.22 3.03 -13.96
N VAL A 85 3.34 3.38 -12.67
CA VAL A 85 3.63 2.43 -11.58
C VAL A 85 3.00 2.90 -10.27
N PHE A 86 2.80 1.97 -9.34
CA PHE A 86 2.53 2.30 -7.94
C PHE A 86 3.42 1.46 -7.01
N VAL A 87 3.57 1.97 -5.79
CA VAL A 87 4.19 1.27 -4.66
C VAL A 87 3.31 1.50 -3.44
N GLU A 88 2.97 0.43 -2.74
CA GLU A 88 2.29 0.46 -1.45
C GLU A 88 3.15 -0.26 -0.40
N LEU A 89 3.37 0.40 0.73
CA LEU A 89 4.07 -0.16 1.90
C LEU A 89 3.10 -0.25 3.08
N LEU A 90 3.11 -1.41 3.72
CA LEU A 90 2.44 -1.65 4.99
C LEU A 90 3.49 -2.19 5.98
N GLU A 91 3.64 -1.53 7.12
CA GLU A 91 4.56 -1.94 8.19
C GLU A 91 3.79 -1.93 9.52
N PRO A 92 3.09 -3.03 9.84
CA PRO A 92 2.26 -3.13 11.05
C PRO A 92 3.02 -2.97 12.37
N ASP A 93 4.27 -3.42 12.44
CA ASP A 93 5.13 -3.34 13.62
C ASP A 93 5.37 -1.89 14.12
N ILE A 94 5.46 -0.94 13.18
CA ILE A 94 5.56 0.50 13.47
C ILE A 94 4.28 1.27 13.12
N GLY A 95 3.24 0.54 12.70
CA GLY A 95 1.94 1.09 12.32
C GLY A 95 1.99 2.05 11.13
N ARG A 96 2.97 1.93 10.22
CA ARG A 96 3.12 2.83 9.07
C ARG A 96 2.41 2.26 7.84
N TRP A 97 1.74 3.12 7.09
CA TRP A 97 1.24 2.81 5.77
C TRP A 97 1.61 3.91 4.79
N CYS A 98 1.77 3.55 3.53
CA CYS A 98 1.99 4.50 2.46
C CYS A 98 1.60 3.91 1.11
N ILE A 99 1.06 4.75 0.24
CA ILE A 99 0.83 4.42 -1.18
C ILE A 99 1.30 5.59 -2.03
N ARG A 100 2.06 5.30 -3.08
CA ARG A 100 2.56 6.27 -4.05
C ARG A 100 2.27 5.79 -5.46
N PHE A 101 1.72 6.68 -6.28
CA PHE A 101 1.53 6.51 -7.71
C PHE A 101 2.48 7.45 -8.45
N CYS A 102 3.26 6.94 -9.40
CA CYS A 102 4.20 7.74 -10.18
C CYS A 102 3.75 7.83 -11.65
N TYR A 103 3.90 9.02 -12.23
CA TYR A 103 3.52 9.25 -13.62
C TYR A 103 4.43 8.51 -14.61
N GLU A 104 5.69 8.26 -14.21
CA GLU A 104 6.72 7.62 -15.04
C GLU A 104 7.43 6.49 -14.28
N ILE A 105 7.96 5.50 -15.01
CA ILE A 105 8.83 4.46 -14.44
C ILE A 105 10.19 5.09 -14.13
N GLY A 106 10.54 5.22 -12.84
CA GLY A 106 11.82 5.82 -12.45
C GLY A 106 12.09 5.73 -10.95
N GLN A 107 13.19 6.36 -10.50
CA GLN A 107 13.65 6.38 -9.10
C GLN A 107 12.63 6.98 -8.11
N GLN A 108 11.60 7.68 -8.64
CA GLN A 108 10.50 8.28 -7.88
C GLN A 108 9.60 7.22 -7.23
N CYS A 109 9.47 6.04 -7.87
CA CYS A 109 8.77 4.87 -7.33
C CYS A 109 9.76 3.69 -7.29
N ASN A 110 10.47 3.56 -6.16
CA ASN A 110 11.45 2.49 -5.94
C ASN A 110 10.76 1.13 -5.71
N MET A 111 10.33 0.46 -6.79
CA MET A 111 9.67 -0.86 -6.82
C MET A 111 10.59 -2.05 -6.46
N GLY A 112 11.55 -1.84 -5.56
CA GLY A 112 12.56 -2.85 -5.23
C GLY A 112 13.37 -2.53 -3.98
N LYS A 113 12.97 -1.50 -3.23
CA LYS A 113 13.53 -1.18 -1.91
C LYS A 113 12.37 -1.00 -0.95
N SER A 114 12.11 -2.02 -0.14
CA SER A 114 10.97 -2.13 0.80
C SER A 114 10.90 -1.06 1.90
N THR A 115 11.68 0.02 1.81
CA THR A 115 11.72 1.14 2.78
C THR A 115 12.04 2.51 2.16
N PHE A 116 12.18 2.59 0.82
CA PHE A 116 12.52 3.84 0.11
C PHE A 116 11.51 4.22 -0.98
N GLY A 117 10.51 3.37 -1.25
CA GLY A 117 9.35 3.73 -2.08
C GLY A 117 8.39 4.68 -1.35
N CYS A 118 8.48 4.67 -0.02
CA CYS A 118 7.82 5.48 0.98
C CYS A 118 8.66 5.44 2.28
#